data_AF-A0A5E8CLD6-F1
#
_entry.id   AF-A0A5E8CLD6-F1
#
_cell.length_a   1.000
_cell.length_b   1.000
_cell.length_c   1.000
_cell.angle_alpha   90.00
_cell.angle_beta   90.00
_cell.angle_gamma   90.00
#
_symmetry.space_group_name_H-M   'P 1'
#
loop_
_entity.id
_entity.type
_entity.pdbx_description
1 polymer ?
#
loop_
_entity_poly.entity_id
_entity_poly.type
_entity_poly.pdbx_seq_one_letter_code
_entity_poly.pdbx_strand_id
1 'polypeptide(L)'
;MLSPFNFGILIIGIKAMILIAFLDFCIKYLIRENARYFLLHTLFNTWITIIVYKDAFLAIMYPLSTFEKSYEYSAILSTTSIATFHIYHIFAYSDLTLEDWLHHLVSSILVAAIGTYLPFGKCPSLANLAMCGIPGGIDYLLLVLVKINLIDKINEKFINRYLNLIIRWPIMFLTSYIFILNIYHNKVNMDYWPIMFIGLILHCYNAIYYCDKVIGNYYVRKLEK
;
A
#
# COMPACT_ATOMS: atom_id res chain seq x y z
N MET A 1 8.23 -23.39 18.91
CA MET A 1 6.76 -23.24 18.83
C MET A 1 6.48 -21.77 18.51
N LEU A 2 5.75 -21.45 17.43
CA LEU A 2 5.44 -20.06 17.10
C LEU A 2 4.54 -19.45 18.19
N SER A 3 4.71 -18.17 18.50
CA SER A 3 3.77 -17.47 19.37
C SER A 3 2.37 -17.45 18.71
N PRO A 4 1.27 -17.40 19.49
CA PRO A 4 -0.08 -17.31 18.93
C PRO A 4 -0.24 -16.16 17.93
N PHE A 5 0.44 -15.04 18.19
CA PHE A 5 0.50 -13.88 17.29
C PHE A 5 1.13 -14.22 15.94
N ASN A 6 2.32 -14.85 15.94
CA ASN A 6 3.01 -15.23 14.71
C ASN A 6 2.21 -16.27 13.92
N PHE A 7 1.54 -17.20 14.61
CA PHE A 7 0.66 -18.17 13.97
C PHE A 7 -0.56 -17.49 13.30
N GLY A 8 -1.14 -16.47 13.95
CA GLY A 8 -2.21 -15.65 13.38
C GLY A 8 -1.80 -14.94 12.09
N ILE A 9 -0.61 -14.30 12.08
CA ILE A 9 -0.06 -13.64 10.88
C ILE A 9 0.12 -14.66 9.75
N LEU A 10 0.69 -15.83 10.04
CA LEU A 10 0.89 -16.89 9.04
C LEU A 10 -0.44 -17.34 8.42
N ILE A 11 -1.48 -17.54 9.24
CA ILE A 11 -2.81 -17.91 8.75
C ILE A 11 -3.39 -16.82 7.85
N ILE A 12 -3.24 -15.54 8.21
CA ILE A 12 -3.68 -14.41 7.38
C ILE A 12 -2.97 -14.45 6.03
N GLY A 13 -1.64 -14.60 6.03
CA GLY A 13 -0.85 -14.67 4.80
C GLY A 13 -1.26 -15.83 3.89
N ILE A 14 -1.44 -17.03 4.43
CA ILE A 14 -1.88 -18.21 3.65
C ILE A 14 -3.26 -17.96 3.04
N LYS A 15 -4.22 -17.44 3.81
CA LYS A 15 -5.57 -17.13 3.30
C LYS A 15 -5.53 -16.07 2.20
N ALA A 16 -4.72 -15.02 2.39
CA ALA A 16 -4.53 -13.99 1.37
C ALA A 16 -3.93 -14.58 0.09
N MET A 17 -2.90 -15.42 0.20
CA MET A 17 -2.26 -16.07 -0.95
C MET A 17 -3.26 -16.92 -1.76
N ILE A 18 -4.06 -17.74 -1.07
CA ILE A 18 -5.08 -18.58 -1.72
C ILE A 18 -6.12 -17.71 -2.42
N LEU A 19 -6.60 -16.65 -1.76
CA LEU A 19 -7.58 -15.73 -2.32
C LEU A 19 -7.04 -15.02 -3.56
N ILE A 20 -5.80 -14.52 -3.51
CA ILE A 20 -5.17 -13.80 -4.62
C ILE A 20 -4.97 -14.73 -5.81
N ALA A 21 -4.45 -15.94 -5.59
CA ALA A 21 -4.27 -16.93 -6.65
C ALA A 21 -5.60 -17.35 -7.29
N PHE A 22 -6.66 -17.51 -6.48
CA PHE A 22 -8.01 -17.81 -6.97
C PHE A 22 -8.57 -16.66 -7.82
N LEU A 23 -8.49 -15.42 -7.32
CA LEU A 23 -8.94 -14.25 -8.06
C LEU A 23 -8.20 -14.10 -9.38
N ASP A 24 -6.88 -14.26 -9.37
CA ASP A 24 -6.07 -14.19 -10.58
C ASP A 24 -6.44 -15.29 -11.58
N PHE A 25 -6.70 -16.51 -11.10
CA PHE A 25 -7.23 -17.60 -11.92
C PHE A 25 -8.59 -17.27 -12.54
N CYS A 26 -9.49 -16.58 -11.83
CA CYS A 26 -10.77 -16.15 -12.40
C CYS A 26 -10.58 -15.03 -13.44
N ILE A 27 -9.75 -14.03 -13.13
CA ILE A 27 -9.54 -12.85 -13.98
C ILE A 27 -8.94 -13.21 -15.34
N LYS A 28 -8.10 -14.24 -15.41
CA LYS A 28 -7.49 -14.68 -16.69
C LYS A 28 -8.54 -15.07 -17.75
N TYR A 29 -9.77 -15.40 -17.34
CA TYR A 29 -10.87 -15.71 -18.26
C TYR A 29 -11.76 -14.49 -18.58
N LEU A 30 -11.60 -13.39 -17.85
CA LEU A 30 -12.43 -12.18 -18.00
C LEU A 30 -11.76 -11.11 -18.88
N ILE A 31 -10.43 -11.03 -18.85
CA ILE A 31 -9.70 -9.95 -19.52
C ILE A 31 -8.42 -10.46 -20.18
N ARG A 32 -7.90 -9.69 -21.14
CA ARG A 32 -6.64 -9.97 -21.84
C ARG A 32 -5.46 -10.00 -20.86
N GLU A 33 -4.47 -10.84 -21.16
CA GLU A 33 -3.30 -11.07 -20.29
C GLU A 33 -2.55 -9.79 -19.92
N ASN A 34 -2.44 -8.84 -20.85
CA ASN A 34 -1.76 -7.57 -20.62
C ASN A 34 -2.50 -6.58 -19.69
N ALA A 35 -3.75 -6.88 -19.31
CA ALA A 35 -4.59 -6.09 -18.41
C ALA A 35 -4.94 -6.84 -17.11
N ARG A 36 -4.80 -8.16 -17.10
CA ARG A 36 -5.10 -9.06 -15.97
C ARG A 36 -4.48 -8.60 -14.66
N TYR A 37 -3.17 -8.33 -14.69
CA TYR A 37 -2.41 -7.87 -13.54
C TYR A 37 -2.97 -6.58 -12.92
N PHE A 38 -3.33 -5.61 -13.77
CA PHE A 38 -3.87 -4.34 -13.31
C PHE A 38 -5.28 -4.48 -12.72
N LEU A 39 -6.09 -5.40 -13.28
CA LEU A 39 -7.41 -5.69 -12.73
C LEU A 39 -7.32 -6.40 -11.37
N LEU A 40 -6.39 -7.36 -11.23
CA LEU A 40 -6.12 -8.02 -9.95
C LEU A 40 -5.75 -7.00 -8.86
N HIS A 41 -4.86 -6.07 -9.18
CA HIS A 41 -4.51 -4.95 -8.28
C HIS A 41 -5.69 -4.05 -7.94
N THR A 42 -6.53 -3.72 -8.93
CA THR A 42 -7.71 -2.87 -8.70
C THR A 42 -8.64 -3.51 -7.66
N LEU A 43 -8.92 -4.80 -7.80
CA LEU A 43 -9.76 -5.55 -6.86
C LEU A 43 -9.11 -5.65 -5.48
N PHE A 44 -7.81 -5.95 -5.44
CA PHE A 44 -7.07 -6.04 -4.18
C PHE A 44 -7.03 -4.70 -3.42
N ASN A 45 -6.72 -3.60 -4.11
CA ASN A 45 -6.68 -2.26 -3.49
C ASN A 45 -8.07 -1.78 -3.03
N THR A 46 -9.13 -2.19 -3.74
CA THR A 46 -10.51 -1.96 -3.29
C THR A 46 -10.80 -2.70 -1.99
N TRP A 47 -10.39 -3.97 -1.89
CA TRP A 47 -10.53 -4.76 -0.67
C TRP A 47 -9.72 -4.17 0.50
N ILE A 48 -8.48 -3.74 0.25
CA ILE A 48 -7.65 -3.03 1.24
C ILE A 48 -8.38 -1.78 1.74
N THR A 49 -8.90 -0.97 0.83
CA THR A 49 -9.68 0.24 1.18
C THR A 49 -10.80 -0.08 2.16
N ILE A 50 -11.62 -1.09 1.85
CA ILE A 50 -12.76 -1.48 2.70
C ILE A 50 -12.29 -1.86 4.11
N ILE A 51 -11.21 -2.63 4.23
CA ILE A 51 -10.68 -3.10 5.52
C ILE A 51 -10.14 -1.96 6.37
N VAL A 52 -9.39 -1.04 5.77
CA VAL A 52 -8.66 -0.01 6.52
C VAL A 52 -9.45 1.28 6.71
N TYR A 53 -10.52 1.51 5.93
CA TYR A 53 -11.24 2.79 5.88
C TYR A 53 -11.63 3.33 7.26
N LYS A 54 -12.26 2.50 8.09
CA LYS A 54 -12.73 2.91 9.42
C LYS A 54 -11.56 3.35 10.32
N ASP A 55 -10.51 2.54 10.41
CA ASP A 55 -9.39 2.83 11.32
C ASP A 55 -8.49 3.95 10.79
N ALA A 56 -8.34 4.08 9.47
CA ALA A 56 -7.69 5.21 8.84
C ALA A 56 -8.45 6.52 9.13
N PHE A 57 -9.78 6.51 8.98
CA PHE A 57 -10.61 7.67 9.31
C PHE A 57 -10.51 8.04 10.80
N LEU A 58 -10.56 7.05 11.69
CA LEU A 58 -10.37 7.29 13.13
C LEU A 58 -8.98 7.85 13.47
N ALA A 59 -7.93 7.40 12.78
CA ALA A 59 -6.58 7.94 12.97
C ALA A 59 -6.50 9.42 12.57
N ILE A 60 -7.23 9.84 11.52
CA ILE A 60 -7.31 11.26 11.12
C ILE A 60 -8.12 12.07 12.12
N MET A 61 -9.33 11.61 12.48
CA MET A 61 -10.26 12.37 13.32
C MET A 61 -9.86 12.43 14.79
N TYR A 62 -9.20 11.38 15.28
CA TYR A 62 -8.79 11.23 16.68
C TYR A 62 -7.32 10.81 16.75
N PRO A 63 -6.38 11.68 16.34
CA PRO A 63 -4.98 11.31 16.11
C PRO A 63 -4.28 10.80 17.37
N LEU A 64 -4.66 11.30 18.55
CA LEU A 64 -4.14 10.81 19.83
C LEU A 64 -4.67 9.42 20.22
N SER A 65 -5.76 8.93 19.62
CA SER A 65 -6.29 7.58 19.88
C SER A 65 -5.62 6.49 19.04
N THR A 66 -4.76 6.89 18.09
CA THR A 66 -4.13 5.99 17.11
C THR A 66 -3.34 4.85 17.76
N PHE A 67 -2.71 5.13 18.91
CA PHE A 67 -1.84 4.20 19.65
C PHE A 67 -2.46 3.66 20.96
N GLU A 68 -3.76 3.88 21.19
CA GLU A 68 -4.43 3.31 22.39
C GLU A 68 -4.40 1.78 22.41
N LYS A 69 -4.46 1.16 21.24
CA LYS A 69 -4.13 -0.25 21.05
C LYS A 69 -2.77 -0.36 20.38
N SER A 70 -1.90 -1.21 20.93
CA SER A 70 -0.60 -1.50 20.33
C SER A 70 -0.75 -2.07 18.91
N TYR A 71 -1.75 -2.93 18.70
CA TYR A 71 -2.01 -3.59 17.43
C TYR A 71 -3.47 -3.45 17.04
N GLU A 72 -3.75 -3.00 15.82
CA GLU A 72 -5.09 -3.00 15.25
C GLU A 72 -5.23 -4.13 14.22
N TYR A 73 -6.37 -4.82 14.24
CA TYR A 73 -6.61 -5.95 13.36
C TYR A 73 -6.58 -5.57 11.88
N SER A 74 -7.19 -4.43 11.51
CA SER A 74 -7.18 -3.93 10.12
C SER A 74 -5.77 -3.64 9.62
N ALA A 75 -4.91 -3.10 10.48
CA ALA A 75 -3.52 -2.79 10.17
C ALA A 75 -2.72 -4.08 9.91
N ILE A 76 -2.84 -5.08 10.78
CA ILE A 76 -2.15 -6.37 10.60
C ILE A 76 -2.68 -7.10 9.36
N LEU A 77 -4.00 -7.19 9.21
CA LEU A 77 -4.65 -7.88 8.10
C LEU A 77 -4.24 -7.27 6.75
N SER A 78 -4.36 -5.95 6.62
CA SER A 78 -4.00 -5.25 5.38
C SER A 78 -2.50 -5.33 5.08
N THR A 79 -1.63 -5.07 6.06
CA THR A 79 -0.17 -5.06 5.86
C THR A 79 0.37 -6.44 5.49
N THR A 80 -0.09 -7.49 6.19
CA THR A 80 0.29 -8.88 5.89
C THR A 80 -0.19 -9.30 4.50
N SER A 81 -1.40 -8.89 4.13
CA SER A 81 -1.97 -9.21 2.82
C SER A 81 -1.27 -8.47 1.70
N ILE A 82 -0.90 -7.20 1.89
CA ILE A 82 -0.10 -6.42 0.93
C ILE A 82 1.25 -7.10 0.71
N ALA A 83 1.95 -7.50 1.77
CA ALA A 83 3.21 -8.23 1.64
C ALA A 83 3.04 -9.53 0.85
N THR A 84 2.00 -10.30 1.19
CA THR A 84 1.68 -11.56 0.50
C THR A 84 1.35 -11.34 -0.98
N PHE A 85 0.60 -10.29 -1.29
CA PHE A 85 0.26 -9.92 -2.65
C PHE A 85 1.51 -9.60 -3.48
N HIS A 86 2.45 -8.84 -2.92
CA HIS A 86 3.70 -8.52 -3.62
C HIS A 86 4.62 -9.72 -3.75
N ILE A 87 4.64 -10.63 -2.77
CA ILE A 87 5.34 -11.91 -2.88
C ILE A 87 4.74 -12.74 -4.02
N TYR A 88 3.41 -12.84 -4.08
CA TYR A 88 2.72 -13.53 -5.17
C TYR A 88 3.10 -12.92 -6.52
N HIS A 89 3.07 -11.59 -6.63
CA HIS A 89 3.43 -10.89 -7.85
C HIS A 89 4.85 -11.23 -8.33
N ILE A 90 5.83 -11.22 -7.42
CA ILE A 90 7.23 -11.56 -7.74
C ILE A 90 7.36 -12.97 -8.32
N PHE A 91 6.57 -13.93 -7.84
CA PHE A 91 6.63 -15.32 -8.32
C PHE A 91 5.78 -15.57 -9.57
N ALA A 92 4.67 -14.85 -9.72
CA ALA A 92 3.73 -15.07 -10.82
C ALA A 92 4.09 -14.28 -12.09
N TYR A 93 4.88 -13.20 -11.98
CA TYR A 93 5.24 -12.32 -13.09
C TYR A 93 6.76 -12.10 -13.16
N SER A 94 7.37 -12.42 -14.31
CA SER A 94 8.83 -12.51 -14.48
C SER A 94 9.51 -11.23 -14.96
N ASP A 95 8.74 -10.25 -15.44
CA ASP A 95 9.28 -9.10 -16.18
C ASP A 95 9.48 -7.87 -15.28
N LEU A 96 10.16 -8.05 -14.15
CA LEU A 96 10.39 -7.00 -13.15
C LEU A 96 11.68 -6.24 -13.43
N THR A 97 11.59 -4.91 -13.44
CA THR A 97 12.76 -4.03 -13.49
C THR A 97 13.50 -4.01 -12.14
N LEU A 98 14.73 -3.50 -12.11
CA LEU A 98 15.46 -3.30 -10.85
C LEU A 98 14.68 -2.41 -9.87
N GLU A 99 14.02 -1.38 -10.39
CA GLU A 99 13.20 -0.49 -9.58
C GLU A 99 12.01 -1.24 -8.96
N ASP A 100 11.36 -2.12 -9.74
CA ASP A 100 10.30 -2.97 -9.23
C ASP A 100 10.83 -3.85 -8.09
N TRP A 101 11.98 -4.51 -8.27
CA TRP A 101 12.61 -5.31 -7.21
C TRP A 101 12.89 -4.50 -5.93
N LEU A 102 13.47 -3.31 -6.05
CA LEU A 102 13.75 -2.45 -4.90
C LEU A 102 12.48 -2.03 -4.16
N HIS A 103 11.44 -1.64 -4.90
CA HIS A 103 10.15 -1.30 -4.31
C HIS A 103 9.53 -2.49 -3.56
N HIS A 104 9.51 -3.68 -4.17
CA HIS A 104 8.92 -4.86 -3.57
C HIS A 104 9.69 -5.30 -2.31
N LEU A 105 11.02 -5.33 -2.37
CA LEU A 105 11.84 -5.76 -1.23
C LEU A 105 11.81 -4.76 -0.08
N VAL A 106 12.00 -3.46 -0.37
CA VAL A 106 12.08 -2.44 0.68
C VAL A 106 10.68 -2.08 1.18
N SER A 107 9.75 -1.76 0.29
CA SER A 107 8.45 -1.18 0.66
C SER A 107 7.43 -2.25 1.03
N SER A 108 7.44 -3.40 0.33
CA SER A 108 6.40 -4.43 0.50
C SER A 108 6.82 -5.61 1.36
N ILE A 109 8.13 -5.81 1.62
CA ILE A 109 8.62 -6.85 2.53
C ILE A 109 9.17 -6.22 3.82
N LEU A 110 10.22 -5.40 3.74
CA LEU A 110 10.87 -4.84 4.94
C LEU A 110 9.93 -3.91 5.72
N VAL A 111 9.36 -2.89 5.07
CA VAL A 111 8.46 -1.96 5.76
C VAL A 111 7.16 -2.65 6.20
N ALA A 112 6.66 -3.63 5.44
CA ALA A 112 5.51 -4.42 5.85
C ALA A 112 5.80 -5.29 7.09
N ALA A 113 7.00 -5.88 7.19
CA ALA A 113 7.42 -6.59 8.38
C ALA A 113 7.48 -5.64 9.59
N ILE A 114 8.09 -4.46 9.43
CA ILE A 114 8.12 -3.43 10.49
C ILE A 114 6.68 -3.05 10.93
N GLY A 115 5.80 -2.75 9.97
CA GLY A 115 4.41 -2.36 10.24
C GLY A 115 3.53 -3.45 10.82
N THR A 116 3.88 -4.73 10.61
CA THR A 116 3.14 -5.88 11.14
C THR A 116 3.59 -6.28 12.54
N TYR A 117 4.90 -6.23 12.81
CA TYR A 117 5.49 -6.75 14.06
C TYR A 117 5.72 -5.69 15.14
N LEU A 118 5.65 -4.40 14.82
CA LEU A 118 5.80 -3.32 15.80
C LEU A 118 4.46 -2.67 16.14
N PRO A 119 4.32 -2.08 17.35
CA PRO A 119 3.05 -1.59 17.84
C PRO A 119 2.69 -0.22 17.26
N PHE A 120 2.31 -0.19 15.98
CA PHE A 120 1.91 1.02 15.27
C PHE A 120 0.42 1.41 15.45
N GLY A 121 -0.37 0.61 16.17
CA GLY A 121 -1.80 0.84 16.33
C GLY A 121 -2.53 0.97 14.99
N LYS A 122 -3.28 2.07 14.80
CA LYS A 122 -4.02 2.35 13.55
C LYS A 122 -3.18 3.02 12.46
N CYS A 123 -1.94 3.41 12.76
CA CYS A 123 -1.07 4.14 11.82
C CYS A 123 -0.88 3.42 10.46
N PRO A 124 -0.66 2.07 10.41
CA PRO A 124 -0.49 1.37 9.15
C PRO A 124 -1.79 1.33 8.33
N SER A 125 -2.97 1.36 8.97
CA SER A 125 -4.25 1.43 8.25
C SER A 125 -4.36 2.74 7.45
N LEU A 126 -3.90 3.86 8.01
CA LEU A 126 -3.85 5.14 7.31
C LEU A 126 -2.82 5.14 6.17
N ALA A 127 -1.62 4.61 6.42
CA ALA A 127 -0.59 4.46 5.38
C ALA A 127 -1.09 3.57 4.21
N ASN A 128 -1.67 2.42 4.54
CA ASN A 128 -2.19 1.46 3.57
C ASN A 128 -3.36 2.04 2.77
N LEU A 129 -4.20 2.89 3.37
CA LEU A 129 -5.25 3.62 2.63
C LEU A 129 -4.66 4.53 1.55
N ALA A 130 -3.56 5.22 1.85
CA ALA A 130 -2.91 6.14 0.91
C ALA A 130 -2.17 5.43 -0.21
N MET A 131 -1.49 4.32 0.11
CA MET A 131 -0.52 3.69 -0.77
C MET A 131 -1.13 2.55 -1.59
N CYS A 132 -1.91 1.69 -0.94
CA CYS A 132 -2.52 0.49 -1.53
C CYS A 132 -4.06 0.53 -1.49
N GLY A 133 -4.65 1.62 -0.99
CA GLY A 133 -6.09 1.81 -0.91
C GLY A 133 -6.62 2.58 -2.11
N ILE A 134 -7.35 3.67 -1.86
CA ILE A 134 -8.11 4.42 -2.87
C ILE A 134 -7.20 4.91 -4.02
N PRO A 135 -6.06 5.59 -3.77
CA PRO A 135 -5.24 6.11 -4.86
C PRO A 135 -4.71 4.99 -5.74
N GLY A 136 -4.21 3.91 -5.13
CA GLY A 136 -3.74 2.73 -5.85
C GLY A 136 -4.86 2.03 -6.63
N GLY A 137 -6.05 1.87 -6.05
CA GLY A 137 -7.18 1.24 -6.73
C GLY A 137 -7.60 2.02 -7.99
N ILE A 138 -7.63 3.34 -7.92
CA ILE A 138 -7.95 4.20 -9.07
C ILE A 138 -6.83 4.12 -10.12
N ASP A 139 -5.55 4.21 -9.72
CA ASP A 139 -4.41 4.13 -10.63
C ASP A 139 -4.44 2.83 -11.45
N TYR A 140 -4.55 1.70 -10.77
CA TYR A 140 -4.61 0.40 -11.41
C TYR A 140 -5.86 0.22 -12.29
N LEU A 141 -7.00 0.79 -11.91
CA LEU A 141 -8.19 0.79 -12.76
C LEU A 141 -7.96 1.57 -14.06
N LEU A 142 -7.31 2.74 -13.98
CA LEU A 142 -6.98 3.52 -15.17
C LEU A 142 -6.04 2.75 -16.11
N LEU A 143 -5.07 2.01 -15.56
CA LEU A 143 -4.21 1.13 -16.35
C LEU A 143 -5.00 0.02 -17.05
N VAL A 144 -6.02 -0.57 -16.40
CA VAL A 144 -6.95 -1.50 -17.07
C VAL A 144 -7.65 -0.81 -18.23
N LEU A 145 -8.25 0.37 -18.01
CA LEU A 145 -8.97 1.13 -19.02
C LEU A 145 -8.09 1.49 -20.23
N VAL A 146 -6.82 1.83 -20.00
CA VAL A 146 -5.83 2.05 -21.07
C VAL A 146 -5.61 0.78 -21.88
N LYS A 147 -5.46 -0.39 -21.23
CA LYS A 147 -5.18 -1.66 -21.93
C LYS A 147 -6.35 -2.16 -22.77
N ILE A 148 -7.58 -1.80 -22.40
CA ILE A 148 -8.78 -2.08 -23.20
C ILE A 148 -9.17 -0.92 -24.13
N ASN A 149 -8.30 0.08 -24.29
CA ASN A 149 -8.47 1.23 -25.18
C ASN A 149 -9.70 2.10 -24.89
N LEU A 150 -10.16 2.17 -23.63
CA LEU A 150 -11.24 3.06 -23.22
C LEU A 150 -10.76 4.46 -22.86
N ILE A 151 -9.49 4.61 -22.46
CA ILE A 151 -8.88 5.92 -22.19
C ILE A 151 -7.47 5.99 -22.76
N ASP A 152 -7.03 7.20 -23.09
CA ASP A 152 -5.67 7.45 -23.54
C ASP A 152 -4.65 7.40 -22.39
N LYS A 153 -3.44 6.95 -22.72
CA LYS A 153 -2.28 6.94 -21.79
C LYS A 153 -1.99 8.31 -21.16
N ILE A 154 -2.26 9.41 -21.86
CA ILE A 154 -2.01 10.75 -21.32
C ILE A 154 -3.04 11.13 -20.25
N ASN A 155 -4.28 10.66 -20.39
CA ASN A 155 -5.36 10.93 -19.44
C ASN A 155 -5.15 10.12 -18.16
N GLU A 156 -4.72 8.86 -18.28
CA GLU A 156 -4.28 8.06 -17.12
C GLU A 156 -3.18 8.79 -16.35
N LYS A 157 -2.08 9.18 -17.01
CA LYS A 157 -0.96 9.90 -16.36
C LYS A 157 -1.40 11.23 -15.72
N PHE A 158 -2.31 11.95 -16.36
CA PHE A 158 -2.85 13.20 -15.83
C PHE A 158 -3.55 12.98 -14.49
N ILE A 159 -4.41 11.97 -14.42
CA ILE A 159 -5.14 11.63 -13.18
C ILE A 159 -4.17 11.07 -12.13
N ASN A 160 -3.29 10.13 -12.52
CA ASN A 160 -2.29 9.51 -11.64
C ASN A 160 -1.41 10.56 -10.94
N ARG A 161 -0.99 11.61 -11.68
CA ARG A 161 -0.27 12.76 -11.14
C ARG A 161 -1.02 13.42 -9.98
N TYR A 162 -2.30 13.70 -10.15
CA TYR A 162 -3.11 14.32 -9.10
C TYR A 162 -3.40 13.37 -7.93
N LEU A 163 -3.59 12.08 -8.20
CA LEU A 163 -3.73 11.07 -7.13
C LEU A 163 -2.50 11.06 -6.21
N ASN A 164 -1.30 11.11 -6.78
CA ASN A 164 -0.07 11.12 -5.99
C ASN A 164 0.13 12.46 -5.27
N LEU A 165 -0.06 13.58 -5.98
CA LEU A 165 0.21 14.93 -5.46
C LEU A 165 -0.80 15.39 -4.39
N ILE A 166 -2.09 15.13 -4.60
CA ILE A 166 -3.18 15.66 -3.76
C ILE A 166 -3.62 14.67 -2.68
N ILE A 167 -3.51 13.36 -2.94
CA ILE A 167 -4.07 12.34 -2.04
C ILE A 167 -2.95 11.55 -1.35
N ARG A 168 -2.16 10.77 -2.10
CA ARG A 168 -1.19 9.84 -1.53
C ARG A 168 -0.13 10.56 -0.69
N TRP A 169 0.55 11.55 -1.25
CA TRP A 169 1.62 12.25 -0.54
C TRP A 169 1.11 13.00 0.70
N PRO A 170 0.02 13.80 0.64
CA PRO A 170 -0.52 14.45 1.83
C PRO A 170 -0.96 13.51 2.95
N ILE A 171 -1.60 12.37 2.62
CA ILE A 171 -2.00 11.39 3.65
C ILE A 171 -0.77 10.71 4.26
N MET A 172 0.26 10.43 3.47
CA MET A 172 1.52 9.87 3.99
C MET A 172 2.24 10.85 4.91
N PHE A 173 2.26 12.13 4.55
CA PHE A 173 2.78 13.19 5.43
C PHE A 173 1.98 13.27 6.73
N LEU A 174 0.65 13.22 6.66
CA LEU A 174 -0.22 13.20 7.83
C LEU A 174 0.02 11.98 8.72
N THR A 175 0.26 10.82 8.14
CA THR A 175 0.60 9.58 8.87
C THR A 175 1.85 9.77 9.72
N SER A 176 2.89 10.39 9.16
CA SER A 176 4.12 10.73 9.88
C SER A 176 3.91 11.75 10.98
N TYR A 177 3.11 12.77 10.71
CA TYR A 177 2.74 13.74 11.73
C TYR A 177 2.02 13.07 12.91
N ILE A 178 1.04 12.20 12.65
CA ILE A 178 0.31 11.47 13.70
C ILE A 178 1.25 10.58 14.52
N PHE A 179 2.20 9.90 13.88
CA PHE A 179 3.21 9.11 14.58
C PHE A 179 4.05 9.97 15.53
N ILE A 180 4.61 11.08 15.04
CA ILE A 180 5.43 12.01 15.84
C ILE A 180 4.61 12.63 16.98
N LEU A 181 3.36 12.99 16.71
CA LEU A 181 2.44 13.52 17.72
C LEU A 181 2.23 12.52 18.87
N ASN A 182 2.07 11.23 18.58
CA ASN A 182 1.90 10.21 19.60
C ASN A 182 3.20 9.91 20.38
N ILE A 183 4.37 10.09 19.77
CA ILE A 183 5.65 10.10 20.49
C ILE A 183 5.69 11.25 21.50
N TYR A 184 5.36 12.47 21.07
CA TYR A 184 5.36 13.65 21.94
C TYR A 184 4.43 13.49 23.16
N HIS A 185 3.29 12.81 22.98
CA HIS A 185 2.35 12.49 24.05
C HIS A 185 2.66 11.18 24.81
N ASN A 186 3.86 10.61 24.65
CA ASN A 186 4.31 9.38 25.32
C ASN A 186 3.38 8.16 25.11
N LYS A 187 2.71 8.08 23.95
CA LYS A 187 1.82 6.96 23.59
C LYS A 187 2.55 5.83 22.85
N VAL A 188 3.80 6.04 22.44
CA VAL A 188 4.62 5.05 21.73
C VAL A 188 5.77 4.61 22.63
N ASN A 189 5.92 3.31 22.86
CA ASN A 189 7.03 2.78 23.64
C ASN A 189 8.39 3.13 22.98
N MET A 190 9.28 3.75 23.77
CA MET A 190 10.62 4.19 23.40
C MET A 190 11.51 3.07 22.87
N ASP A 191 11.34 1.84 23.36
CA ASP A 191 12.15 0.68 22.96
C ASP A 191 12.08 0.40 21.45
N TYR A 192 10.97 0.78 20.81
CA TYR A 192 10.72 0.51 19.39
C TYR A 192 11.04 1.70 18.48
N TRP A 193 11.31 2.89 19.03
CA TRP A 193 11.44 4.12 18.24
C TRP A 193 12.44 3.99 17.08
N PRO A 194 13.68 3.46 17.26
CA PRO A 194 14.65 3.44 16.16
C PRO A 194 14.14 2.69 14.93
N ILE A 195 13.55 1.51 15.13
CA ILE A 195 13.06 0.66 14.03
C ILE A 195 11.77 1.25 13.44
N MET A 196 10.90 1.81 14.28
CA MET A 196 9.67 2.46 13.82
C MET A 196 9.97 3.70 12.96
N PHE A 197 10.97 4.50 13.33
CA PHE A 197 11.45 5.62 12.51
C PHE A 197 12.02 5.18 11.18
N ILE A 198 12.80 4.10 11.14
CA ILE A 198 13.29 3.53 9.87
C ILE A 198 12.10 3.16 8.97
N GLY A 199 11.10 2.45 9.51
CA GLY A 199 9.89 2.10 8.77
C GLY A 199 9.16 3.33 8.22
N LEU A 200 9.00 4.36 9.05
CA LEU A 200 8.34 5.61 8.66
C LEU A 200 9.10 6.36 7.56
N ILE A 201 10.41 6.51 7.71
CA ILE A 201 11.27 7.20 6.74
C ILE A 201 11.23 6.50 5.39
N LEU A 202 11.40 5.18 5.37
CA LEU A 202 11.35 4.40 4.13
C LEU A 202 10.00 4.53 3.43
N HIS A 203 8.90 4.49 4.19
CA HIS A 203 7.55 4.61 3.63
C HIS A 203 7.27 6.02 3.09
N CYS A 204 7.71 7.06 3.79
CA CYS A 204 7.58 8.44 3.32
C CYS A 204 8.44 8.73 2.10
N TYR A 205 9.68 8.27 2.13
CA TYR A 205 10.59 8.42 0.99
C TYR A 205 10.01 7.75 -0.25
N ASN A 206 9.41 6.56 -0.11
CA ASN A 206 8.69 5.91 -1.20
C ASN A 206 7.57 6.81 -1.76
N ALA A 207 6.73 7.37 -0.89
CA ALA A 207 5.63 8.24 -1.32
C ALA A 207 6.12 9.50 -2.07
N ILE A 208 7.20 10.13 -1.59
CA ILE A 208 7.83 11.30 -2.23
C ILE A 208 8.38 10.91 -3.61
N TYR A 209 9.19 9.84 -3.63
CA TYR A 209 9.86 9.36 -4.84
C TYR A 209 8.85 9.07 -5.96
N TYR A 210 7.79 8.32 -5.67
CA TYR A 210 6.77 8.01 -6.67
C TYR A 210 5.94 9.23 -7.06
N CYS A 211 5.69 10.17 -6.15
CA CYS A 211 5.03 11.42 -6.49
C CYS A 211 5.84 12.23 -7.51
N ASP A 212 7.14 12.42 -7.27
CA ASP A 212 8.04 13.12 -8.20
C ASP A 212 8.11 12.40 -9.54
N LYS A 213 8.30 11.07 -9.52
CA LYS A 213 8.36 10.24 -10.72
C LYS A 213 7.09 10.35 -11.58
N VAL A 214 5.89 10.29 -10.98
CA VAL A 214 4.64 10.37 -11.74
C VAL A 214 4.45 11.77 -12.34
N ILE A 215 4.83 12.82 -11.62
CA ILE A 215 4.80 14.20 -12.14
C ILE A 215 5.74 14.34 -13.35
N GLY A 216 7.00 13.92 -13.22
CA GLY A 216 7.97 13.95 -14.31
C GLY A 216 7.50 13.14 -15.52
N ASN A 217 7.00 11.92 -15.28
CA ASN A 217 6.46 11.05 -16.33
C ASN A 217 5.29 11.66 -17.10
N TYR A 218 4.44 12.46 -16.45
CA TYR A 218 3.35 13.15 -17.14
C TYR A 218 3.89 14.21 -18.10
N TYR A 219 4.81 15.06 -17.65
CA TYR A 219 5.32 16.17 -18.46
C TYR A 219 6.16 15.70 -19.64
N VAL A 220 7.05 14.72 -19.45
CA VAL A 220 7.84 14.14 -20.56
C VAL A 220 6.92 13.58 -21.64
N ARG A 221 5.91 12.78 -21.25
CA ARG A 221 4.97 12.17 -22.20
C ARG A 221 4.02 13.15 -22.87
N LYS A 222 3.80 14.31 -22.25
CA LYS A 222 3.03 15.40 -22.85
C LYS A 222 3.81 16.10 -23.96
N LEU A 223 5.13 16.19 -23.85
CA LEU A 223 6.01 16.82 -24.85
C LEU A 223 6.32 15.90 -26.05
N GLU A 224 6.23 14.58 -25.88
CA GLU A 224 6.39 13.58 -26.95
C GLU A 224 5.16 13.46 -27.89
N LYS A 225 4.05 14.13 -27.55
CA LYS A 225 2.82 14.18 -28.36
C LYS A 225 2.75 15.46 -29.18
#